data_AF-A8YHQ6-F1
#
_entry.id   AF-A8YHQ6-F1
#
_cell.length_a   1.000
_cell.length_b   1.000
_cell.length_c   1.000
_cell.angle_alpha   90.00
_cell.angle_beta   90.00
_cell.angle_gamma   90.00
#
_symmetry.space_group_name_H-M   'P 1'
#
loop_
_entity.id
_entity.type
_entity.pdbx_description
1 polymer ?
#
loop_
_entity_poly.entity_id
_entity_poly.type
_entity_poly.pdbx_seq_one_letter_code
_entity_poly.pdbx_strand_id
1 'polypeptide(L)' 'MEGYTPEEINAIYPDLSLEKIYATITYYLQNRQKIDAYLLRLQNWRETRYHEALKHPSPQREKMRKIKQQRQDSIKV' A
#
# COMPACT_ATOMS: atom_id res chain seq x y z
N MET A 1 -1.18 10.06 -17.05
CA MET A 1 -2.40 10.30 -16.26
C MET A 1 -2.16 11.53 -15.42
N GLU A 2 -3.02 12.53 -15.56
CA GLU A 2 -3.04 13.67 -14.66
C GLU A 2 -3.53 13.19 -13.29
N GLY A 3 -2.93 13.68 -12.20
CA GLY A 3 -3.36 13.36 -10.84
C GLY A 3 -4.66 14.09 -10.47
N TYR A 4 -5.29 13.68 -9.37
CA TYR A 4 -6.50 14.35 -8.88
C TYR A 4 -6.23 15.79 -8.41
N THR A 5 -7.18 16.69 -8.64
CA THR A 5 -7.20 18.00 -8.00
C THR A 5 -7.51 17.88 -6.51
N PRO A 6 -7.19 18.90 -5.69
CA PRO A 6 -7.61 18.95 -4.28
C PRO A 6 -9.13 18.74 -4.09
N GLU A 7 -9.96 19.31 -4.97
CA GLU A 7 -11.42 19.18 -4.95
C GLU A 7 -11.87 17.75 -5.29
N GLU A 8 -11.23 17.11 -6.27
CA GLU A 8 -11.52 15.71 -6.61
C GLU A 8 -11.13 14.77 -5.46
N ILE A 9 -9.99 15.03 -4.80
CA ILE A 9 -9.58 14.28 -3.60
C ILE A 9 -10.63 14.46 -2.49
N ASN A 10 -11.08 15.69 -2.25
CA ASN A 10 -12.09 15.99 -1.24
C ASN A 10 -13.45 15.33 -1.56
N ALA A 11 -13.83 15.26 -2.84
CA ALA A 11 -15.06 14.59 -3.25
C ALA A 11 -15.01 13.07 -2.99
N ILE A 12 -13.84 12.45 -3.12
CA ILE A 12 -13.63 11.02 -2.81
C ILE A 12 -13.56 10.80 -1.28
N TYR A 13 -12.96 11.74 -0.55
CA TYR A 13 -12.74 11.66 0.90
C TYR A 13 -13.35 12.87 1.62
N PRO A 14 -14.69 12.95 1.76
CA PRO A 14 -15.38 14.14 2.25
C PRO A 14 -15.11 14.48 3.72
N ASP A 15 -14.61 13.51 4.51
CA ASP A 15 -14.21 13.74 5.91
C ASP A 15 -12.85 14.47 6.03
N LEU A 16 -12.10 14.59 4.93
CA LEU A 16 -10.87 15.39 4.90
C LEU A 16 -11.23 16.86 4.71
N SER A 17 -10.53 17.74 5.43
CA SER A 17 -10.64 19.18 5.20
C SER A 17 -9.93 19.55 3.90
N LEU A 18 -10.64 20.28 3.02
CA LEU A 18 -10.06 20.83 1.79
C LEU A 18 -8.80 21.67 2.07
N GLU A 19 -8.81 22.46 3.14
CA GLU A 19 -7.64 23.23 3.60
C GLU A 19 -6.45 22.31 3.90
N LYS A 20 -6.69 21.21 4.62
CA LYS A 20 -5.63 20.24 4.93
C LYS A 20 -5.11 19.54 3.68
N ILE A 21 -5.97 19.26 2.70
CA ILE A 21 -5.55 18.68 1.41
C ILE A 21 -4.60 19.65 0.70
N TYR A 22 -5.00 20.92 0.55
CA TYR A 22 -4.15 21.96 -0.02
C TYR A 22 -2.82 22.11 0.71
N ALA A 23 -2.84 22.26 2.04
CA ALA A 23 -1.64 22.41 2.85
C ALA A 23 -0.69 21.22 2.69
N THR A 24 -1.23 19.99 2.64
CA THR A 24 -0.44 18.77 2.48
C THR A 24 0.23 18.71 1.11
N ILE A 25 -0.50 19.04 0.04
CA ILE A 25 0.04 19.06 -1.32
C ILE A 25 1.15 20.11 -1.43
N THR A 26 0.90 21.33 -0.95
CA THR A 26 1.91 22.40 -0.94
C THR A 26 3.15 21.99 -0.17
N TYR A 27 2.99 21.39 1.02
CA TYR A 27 4.11 20.89 1.80
C TYR A 27 4.91 19.82 1.05
N TYR A 28 4.25 18.87 0.39
CA TYR A 28 4.93 17.86 -0.44
C TYR A 28 5.71 18.52 -1.58
N LEU A 29 5.11 19.44 -2.33
CA LEU A 29 5.75 20.11 -3.45
C LEU A 29 7.01 20.89 -3.00
N GLN A 30 6.94 21.58 -1.86
CA GLN A 30 8.08 22.30 -1.30
C GLN A 30 9.17 21.37 -0.74
N ASN A 31 8.80 20.17 -0.28
CA ASN A 31 9.71 19.22 0.38
C ASN A 31 9.93 17.94 -0.45
N ARG A 32 9.75 18.03 -1.77
CA ARG A 32 9.59 16.85 -2.64
C ARG A 32 10.72 15.85 -2.49
N GLN A 33 11.96 16.30 -2.56
CA GLN A 33 13.14 15.44 -2.43
C GLN A 33 13.18 14.68 -1.09
N LYS A 34 12.83 15.36 0.02
CA LYS A 34 12.80 14.76 1.35
C LYS A 34 11.72 13.69 1.45
N ILE A 35 10.52 13.97 0.92
CA ILE A 35 9.40 13.04 0.98
C ILE A 35 9.62 11.86 0.03
N ASP A 36 10.09 12.08 -1.19
CA ASP A 36 10.40 11.01 -2.14
C ASP A 36 11.47 10.07 -1.59
N ALA A 37 12.52 10.61 -0.96
CA ALA A 37 13.53 9.79 -0.29
C ALA A 37 12.95 8.97 0.87
N TYR A 38 12.00 9.52 1.63
CA TYR A 38 11.30 8.78 2.68
C TYR A 38 10.44 7.65 2.09
N LEU A 39 9.65 7.92 1.06
CA LEU A 39 8.81 6.93 0.40
C LEU A 39 9.63 5.81 -0.22
N LEU A 40 10.77 6.12 -0.85
CA LEU A 40 11.67 5.11 -1.40
C LEU A 40 12.23 4.19 -0.31
N ARG A 41 12.66 4.74 0.84
CA ARG A 41 13.10 3.93 1.98
C ARG A 41 11.98 3.00 2.48
N LEU A 42 10.75 3.51 2.56
CA LEU A 42 9.60 2.72 2.97
C LEU A 42 9.30 1.59 1.97
N GLN A 43 9.36 1.87 0.68
CA GLN A 43 9.18 0.86 -0.38
C GLN A 43 10.23 -0.25 -0.27
N ASN A 44 11.51 0.11 -0.16
CA ASN A 44 12.59 -0.86 -0.02
C ASN A 44 12.42 -1.72 1.24
N TRP A 45 12.04 -1.11 2.36
CA TRP A 45 11.76 -1.84 3.59
C TRP A 45 10.60 -2.83 3.43
N ARG A 46 9.51 -2.43 2.76
CA ARG A 46 8.36 -3.30 2.48
C ARG A 46 8.75 -4.48 1.59
N GLU A 47 9.55 -4.24 0.56
CA GLU A 47 9.99 -5.28 -0.38
C GLU A 47 10.88 -6.31 0.32
N THR A 48 11.86 -5.85 1.10
CA THR A 48 12.71 -6.74 1.91
C THR A 48 11.87 -7.59 2.85
N ARG A 49 10.93 -6.98 3.57
CA ARG A 49 10.03 -7.69 4.50
C ARG A 49 9.13 -8.69 3.77
N TYR A 50 8.65 -8.35 2.58
CA TYR A 50 7.85 -9.25 1.76
C TYR A 50 8.66 -10.48 1.36
N HIS A 51 9.89 -10.31 0.86
CA HIS A 51 10.78 -11.41 0.53
C HIS A 51 11.16 -12.26 1.74
N GLU A 52 11.47 -11.65 2.89
CA GLU A 52 11.71 -12.38 4.14
C GLU A 52 10.51 -13.26 4.52
N ALA A 53 9.30 -12.71 4.44
CA ALA A 53 8.07 -13.43 4.77
C ALA A 53 7.71 -14.53 3.75
N LEU A 54 8.25 -14.47 2.53
CA LEU A 54 8.15 -15.56 1.55
C LEU A 54 9.14 -16.70 1.86
N LYS A 55 10.36 -16.37 2.30
CA LYS A 55 11.36 -17.36 2.71
C LYS A 55 10.98 -18.06 4.02
N HIS A 56 10.36 -17.31 4.94
CA HIS A 56 9.96 -17.78 6.26
C HIS A 56 8.46 -17.52 6.49
N PRO A 57 7.57 -18.29 5.84
CA PRO A 57 6.14 -18.13 6.01
C PRO A 57 5.72 -18.46 7.45
N SER A 58 4.77 -17.70 7.99
CA SER A 58 4.21 -18.01 9.31
C SER A 58 3.43 -19.33 9.28
N PRO A 59 3.32 -20.05 10.42
CA PRO A 59 2.54 -21.29 10.49
C PRO A 59 1.09 -21.13 10.02
N GLN A 60 0.52 -19.94 10.25
CA GLN A 60 -0.79 -19.57 9.75
C GLN A 60 -0.81 -19.54 8.21
N ARG A 61 0.12 -18.84 7.56
CA ARG A 61 0.20 -18.78 6.09
C ARG A 61 0.34 -20.18 5.47
N GLU A 62 1.14 -21.05 6.09
CA GLU A 62 1.27 -22.44 5.66
C GLU A 62 -0.04 -23.23 5.79
N LYS A 63 -0.74 -23.08 6.93
CA LYS A 63 -2.07 -23.70 7.14
C LYS A 63 -3.06 -23.26 6.07
N MET A 64 -3.11 -21.97 5.75
CA MET A 64 -4.01 -21.43 4.73
C MET A 64 -3.63 -21.92 3.32
N ARG A 65 -2.33 -22.09 3.03
CA ARG A 65 -1.87 -22.69 1.77
C ARG A 65 -2.38 -24.12 1.60
N LYS A 66 -2.29 -24.94 2.66
CA LYS A 66 -2.81 -26.32 2.66
C LYS A 66 -4.32 -26.37 2.43
N ILE A 67 -5.08 -25.51 3.11
CA ILE A 67 -6.55 -25.41 2.93
C ILE A 67 -6.89 -25.03 1.49
N LYS A 68 -6.17 -24.08 0.89
CA LYS A 68 -6.40 -23.66 -0.50
C LYS A 68 -6.13 -24.79 -1.49
N GLN A 69 -5.06 -25.57 -1.29
CA GLN A 69 -4.73 -26.73 -2.12
C GLN A 69 -5.84 -27.79 -2.05
N GLN A 70 -6.25 -28.18 -0.84
CA GLN A 70 -7.32 -29.17 -0.63
C GLN A 70 -8.63 -28.78 -1.34
N ARG A 71 -9.01 -27.50 -1.31
CA ARG A 71 -10.21 -27.00 -2.01
C ARG A 71 -10.09 -27.05 -3.53
N GLN A 72 -8.90 -26.85 -4.08
CA GLN A 72 -8.68 -26.92 -5.53
C GLN A 72 -8.73 -28.36 -6.03
N ASP A 73 -8.17 -29.29 -5.26
CA ASP A 73 -8.18 -30.71 -5.60
C ASP A 73 -9.60 -31.28 -5.51
N SER A 74 -10.40 -30.88 -4.52
CA SER A 74 -11.80 -31.32 -4.37
C SER A 74 -12.76 -30.77 -5.45
N ILE A 75 -12.38 -29.72 -6.18
CA ILE A 75 -13.19 -29.14 -7.27
C ILE A 75 -12.80 -29.75 -8.63
N LYS A 76 -11.60 -30.34 -8.73
CA LYS A 76 -11.11 -31.00 -9.95
C LYS A 76 -11.47 -32.50 -10.05
N VAL A 77 -12.09 -33.06 -9.00
CA VAL A 77 -12.67 -34.41 -8.96
C VAL A 77 -14.17 -34.30 -9.21
#